data_AF-A0A0J6IML7-F1
#
_entry.id   AF-A0A0J6IML7-F1
#
_cell.length_a   1.000
_cell.length_b   1.000
_cell.length_c   1.000
_cell.angle_alpha   90.00
_cell.angle_beta   90.00
_cell.angle_gamma   90.00
#
_symmetry.space_group_name_H-M   'P 1'
#
loop_
_entity.id
_entity.type
_entity.pdbx_description
1 polymer ?
#
loop_
_entity_poly.entity_id
_entity_poly.type
_entity_poly.pdbx_seq_one_letter_code
_entity_poly.pdbx_strand_id
1 'polypeptide(L)'
;MDNLYPPIKVQRISADDSNPGSDTWIEAMGVDSNYEPPHDTPKKPKCCFYVRARQSMGQKGEDYYHAIYLAERTAKGLMETVAKKCRFDPARIVRALVIRGNGFNVVLDDDVVREMAEGQDMTVEFSELEDSGQSGMDLDDPKSPVTVSDIEMRFFL
;
A
#
# COMPACT_ATOMS: atom_id res chain seq x y z
N MET A 1 -35.67 1.56 38.26
CA MET A 1 -35.13 0.21 38.50
C MET A 1 -34.09 -0.01 37.44
N ASP A 2 -32.83 0.30 37.76
CA ASP A 2 -31.72 0.18 36.83
C ASP A 2 -31.39 -1.31 36.68
N ASN A 3 -31.63 -1.86 35.48
CA ASN A 3 -31.22 -3.22 35.14
C ASN A 3 -29.69 -3.26 35.01
N LEU A 4 -29.01 -3.35 36.15
CA LEU A 4 -27.57 -3.63 36.18
C LEU A 4 -27.38 -5.12 35.86
N TYR A 5 -27.03 -5.40 34.61
CA TYR A 5 -26.60 -6.74 34.21
C TYR A 5 -25.41 -7.17 35.07
N PRO A 6 -25.39 -8.41 35.59
CA PRO A 6 -24.27 -8.90 36.39
C PRO A 6 -22.98 -8.94 35.55
N PRO A 7 -21.81 -8.75 36.17
CA PRO A 7 -20.54 -8.87 35.47
C PRO A 7 -20.40 -10.24 34.80
N ILE A 8 -19.93 -10.25 33.55
CA ILE A 8 -19.60 -11.47 32.82
C ILE A 8 -18.08 -11.62 32.70
N LYS A 9 -17.60 -12.87 32.76
CA LYS A 9 -16.19 -13.20 32.55
C LYS A 9 -15.91 -13.36 31.06
N VAL A 10 -15.01 -12.54 30.53
CA VAL A 10 -14.57 -12.59 29.14
C VAL A 10 -13.14 -13.12 29.09
N GLN A 11 -12.88 -14.09 28.20
CA GLN A 11 -11.55 -14.65 28.03
C GLN A 11 -10.61 -13.60 27.42
N ARG A 12 -9.43 -13.43 28.02
CA ARG A 12 -8.40 -12.53 27.49
C ARG A 12 -7.72 -13.20 26.29
N ILE A 13 -7.71 -12.53 25.14
CA ILE A 13 -6.96 -12.99 23.96
C ILE A 13 -5.54 -12.43 24.08
N SER A 14 -4.58 -13.26 24.47
CA SER A 14 -3.15 -12.87 24.50
C SER A 14 -2.59 -12.83 23.08
N ALA A 15 -1.80 -11.81 22.76
CA ALA A 15 -1.07 -11.74 21.48
C ALA A 15 0.27 -12.52 21.50
N ASP A 16 0.69 -13.00 22.67
CA ASP A 16 1.95 -13.70 22.89
C ASP A 16 1.69 -14.93 23.79
N ASP A 17 2.01 -16.12 23.29
CA ASP A 17 1.72 -17.44 23.90
C ASP A 17 2.70 -17.82 25.02
N SER A 18 3.52 -16.86 25.45
CA SER A 18 4.77 -17.11 26.19
C SER A 18 4.65 -17.06 27.71
N ASN A 19 3.48 -16.74 28.29
CA ASN A 19 3.35 -16.65 29.75
C ASN A 19 1.97 -17.16 30.26
N PRO A 20 1.85 -18.42 30.72
CA PRO A 20 0.59 -19.00 31.18
C PRO A 20 0.21 -18.64 32.63
N GLY A 21 0.77 -17.56 33.19
CA GLY A 21 0.77 -17.30 34.64
C GLY A 21 -0.08 -16.13 35.16
N SER A 22 -0.77 -15.36 34.33
CA SER A 22 -1.58 -14.20 34.78
C SER A 22 -3.01 -14.26 34.25
N ASP A 23 -3.98 -14.21 35.16
CA ASP A 23 -5.43 -14.33 35.00
C ASP A 23 -5.97 -14.27 33.55
N THR A 24 -6.48 -15.42 33.11
CA THR A 24 -7.02 -15.72 31.78
C THR A 24 -8.35 -15.00 31.46
N TRP A 25 -8.90 -14.23 32.39
CA TRP A 25 -10.23 -13.63 32.26
C TRP A 25 -10.28 -12.18 32.75
N ILE A 26 -11.24 -11.41 32.21
CA ILE A 26 -11.56 -10.03 32.60
C ILE A 26 -13.05 -10.00 32.96
N GLU A 27 -13.38 -9.33 34.07
CA GLU A 27 -14.78 -9.02 34.44
C GLU A 27 -15.27 -7.80 33.65
N ALA A 28 -16.34 -7.97 32.87
CA ALA A 28 -16.92 -6.94 32.04
C ALA A 28 -18.37 -6.65 32.46
N MET A 29 -18.72 -5.36 32.53
CA MET A 29 -20.07 -4.88 32.81
C MET A 29 -20.72 -4.38 31.52
N GLY A 30 -22.04 -4.60 31.36
CA GLY A 30 -22.79 -4.03 30.23
C GLY A 30 -22.43 -4.63 28.86
N VAL A 31 -21.96 -5.87 28.81
CA VAL A 31 -21.74 -6.60 27.56
C VAL A 31 -23.09 -6.90 26.92
N ASP A 32 -23.33 -6.32 25.75
CA ASP A 32 -24.52 -6.65 24.96
C ASP A 32 -24.37 -8.06 24.40
N SER A 33 -25.25 -8.98 24.84
CA SER A 33 -25.24 -10.38 24.39
C SER A 33 -25.75 -10.54 22.96
N ASN A 34 -26.43 -9.53 22.42
CA ASN A 34 -26.89 -9.47 21.05
C ASN A 34 -25.94 -8.66 20.15
N TYR A 35 -24.77 -8.26 20.66
CA TYR A 35 -23.76 -7.61 19.83
C TYR A 35 -23.25 -8.60 18.78
N GLU A 36 -23.56 -8.29 17.52
CA GLU A 36 -22.99 -8.95 16.36
C GLU A 36 -21.91 -8.02 15.79
N PRO A 37 -20.62 -8.37 15.89
CA PRO A 37 -19.56 -7.59 15.28
C PRO A 37 -19.84 -7.44 13.78
N PRO A 38 -19.51 -6.28 13.16
CA PRO A 38 -19.63 -6.15 11.71
C PRO A 38 -18.91 -7.31 11.01
N HIS A 39 -19.62 -8.02 10.12
CA HIS A 39 -19.06 -9.16 9.39
C HIS A 39 -17.85 -8.78 8.52
N ASP A 40 -17.72 -7.49 8.19
CA ASP A 40 -16.67 -6.97 7.33
C ASP A 40 -15.40 -6.69 8.16
N THR A 41 -14.71 -7.75 8.56
CA THR A 41 -13.36 -7.59 9.09
C THR A 41 -12.43 -7.20 7.94
N PRO A 42 -11.77 -6.03 7.96
CA PRO A 42 -10.83 -5.68 6.91
C PRO A 42 -9.76 -6.77 6.80
N LYS A 43 -9.49 -7.21 5.58
CA LYS A 43 -8.46 -8.24 5.33
C LYS A 43 -7.15 -7.80 5.98
N LYS A 44 -6.67 -8.58 6.95
CA LYS A 44 -5.40 -8.29 7.62
C LYS A 44 -4.28 -8.21 6.59
N PRO A 45 -3.40 -7.18 6.63
CA PRO A 45 -2.26 -7.11 5.75
C PRO A 45 -1.37 -8.33 5.95
N LYS A 46 -0.97 -8.96 4.84
CA LYS A 46 -0.10 -10.14 4.85
C LYS A 46 1.37 -9.77 4.69
N CYS A 47 1.67 -8.57 4.20
CA CYS A 47 3.03 -8.10 4.05
C CYS A 47 3.20 -6.59 4.17
N CYS A 48 4.41 -6.18 4.51
CA CYS A 48 4.89 -4.81 4.58
C CYS A 48 6.18 -4.65 3.76
N PHE A 49 6.28 -3.52 3.06
CA PHE A 49 7.50 -3.07 2.38
C PHE A 49 7.83 -1.64 2.77
N TYR A 50 9.10 -1.25 2.71
CA TYR A 50 9.52 0.13 2.99
C TYR A 50 9.98 0.80 1.70
N VAL A 51 9.27 1.85 1.29
CA VAL A 51 9.52 2.54 0.02
C VAL A 51 9.88 4.00 0.28
N ARG A 52 11.00 4.47 -0.25
CA ARG A 52 11.37 5.88 -0.27
C ARG A 52 11.30 6.45 -1.68
N ALA A 53 10.67 7.60 -1.89
CA ALA A 53 10.69 8.28 -3.17
C ALA A 53 11.99 9.05 -3.39
N ARG A 54 12.64 8.87 -4.54
CA ARG A 54 13.71 9.76 -5.02
C ARG A 54 13.13 11.00 -5.67
N GLN A 55 13.99 12.01 -5.84
CA GLN A 55 13.63 13.21 -6.59
C GLN A 55 13.22 12.82 -8.01
N SER A 56 12.03 13.25 -8.42
CA SER A 56 11.39 12.80 -9.65
C SER A 56 10.34 13.81 -10.09
N MET A 57 10.21 14.05 -11.40
CA MET A 57 9.24 14.98 -12.00
C MET A 57 9.16 16.36 -11.31
N GLY A 58 10.30 16.93 -10.93
CA GLY A 58 10.36 18.22 -10.23
C GLY A 58 9.90 18.20 -8.77
N GLN A 59 9.43 17.06 -8.25
CA GLN A 59 9.18 16.85 -6.84
C GLN A 59 10.48 16.52 -6.11
N LYS A 60 10.73 17.21 -4.99
CA LYS A 60 11.85 16.89 -4.10
C LYS A 60 11.67 15.46 -3.59
N GLY A 61 12.75 14.68 -3.62
CA GLY A 61 12.76 13.34 -3.02
C GLY A 61 12.48 13.38 -1.52
N GLU A 62 11.99 12.27 -1.00
CA GLU A 62 11.68 12.11 0.42
C GLU A 62 12.92 11.57 1.16
N ASP A 63 13.13 12.02 2.40
CA ASP A 63 14.21 11.57 3.28
C ASP A 63 13.78 10.42 4.22
N TYR A 64 12.50 10.05 4.19
CA TYR A 64 11.93 8.97 4.99
C TYR A 64 11.33 7.86 4.11
N TYR A 65 11.11 6.70 4.72
CA TYR A 65 10.45 5.56 4.09
C TYR A 65 8.96 5.55 4.44
N HIS A 66 8.12 5.24 3.44
CA HIS A 66 6.72 4.88 3.63
C HIS A 66 6.61 3.39 3.87
N ALA A 67 5.90 3.01 4.93
CA ALA A 67 5.44 1.63 5.11
C ALA A 67 4.25 1.36 4.18
N ILE A 68 4.40 0.34 3.33
CA ILE A 68 3.43 -0.11 2.34
C ILE A 68 2.87 -1.46 2.79
N TYR A 69 1.64 -1.45 3.26
CA TYR A 69 0.95 -2.65 3.72
C TYR A 69 0.04 -3.18 2.62
N LEU A 70 0.17 -4.47 2.29
CA LEU A 70 -0.71 -5.14 1.33
C LEU A 70 -1.46 -6.30 1.98
N ALA A 71 -2.76 -6.40 1.71
CA ALA A 71 -3.57 -7.58 2.05
C ALA A 71 -3.20 -8.80 1.21
N GLU A 72 -2.80 -8.57 -0.05
CA GLU A 72 -2.39 -9.58 -1.01
C GLU A 72 -1.19 -9.05 -1.80
N ARG A 73 -0.20 -9.92 -2.07
CA ARG A 73 1.05 -9.56 -2.78
C ARG A 73 0.79 -9.42 -4.29
N THR A 74 0.21 -8.30 -4.68
CA THR A 74 -0.09 -7.97 -6.07
C THR A 74 0.67 -6.72 -6.53
N ALA A 75 1.09 -6.70 -7.80
CA ALA A 75 1.73 -5.55 -8.42
C ALA A 75 0.80 -4.33 -8.41
N LYS A 76 -0.47 -4.52 -8.74
CA LYS A 76 -1.47 -3.44 -8.69
C LYS A 76 -1.58 -2.84 -7.29
N GLY A 77 -1.69 -3.67 -6.25
CA GLY A 77 -1.78 -3.20 -4.87
C GLY A 77 -0.54 -2.41 -4.44
N LEU A 78 0.65 -2.90 -4.82
CA LEU A 78 1.92 -2.21 -4.55
C LEU A 78 1.97 -0.85 -5.24
N MET A 79 1.73 -0.80 -6.56
CA MET A 79 1.76 0.43 -7.35
C MET A 79 0.77 1.47 -6.84
N GLU A 80 -0.49 1.09 -6.59
CA GLU A 80 -1.52 2.02 -6.13
C GLU A 80 -1.20 2.59 -4.74
N THR A 81 -0.70 1.76 -3.83
CA THR A 81 -0.39 2.21 -2.46
C THR A 81 0.83 3.12 -2.44
N VAL A 82 1.86 2.79 -3.22
CA VAL A 82 3.06 3.63 -3.39
C VAL A 82 2.69 4.96 -4.03
N ALA A 83 1.91 4.96 -5.11
CA ALA A 83 1.44 6.19 -5.76
C ALA A 83 0.73 7.11 -4.76
N LYS A 84 -0.25 6.58 -4.01
CA LYS A 84 -1.00 7.35 -3.01
C LYS A 84 -0.09 7.91 -1.92
N LYS A 85 0.84 7.11 -1.39
CA LYS A 85 1.78 7.51 -0.32
C LYS A 85 2.75 8.60 -0.80
N CYS A 86 3.22 8.49 -2.03
CA CYS A 86 4.09 9.46 -2.68
C CYS A 86 3.34 10.62 -3.38
N ARG A 87 2.01 10.71 -3.19
CA ARG A 87 1.15 11.80 -3.73
C ARG A 87 1.11 11.89 -5.27
N PHE A 88 1.23 10.75 -5.94
CA PHE A 88 0.92 10.60 -7.37
C PHE A 88 -0.49 10.04 -7.54
N ASP A 89 -1.15 10.42 -8.64
CA ASP A 89 -2.42 9.84 -9.04
C ASP A 89 -2.20 8.40 -9.53
N PRO A 90 -2.76 7.37 -8.87
CA PRO A 90 -2.63 5.98 -9.29
C PRO A 90 -3.15 5.73 -10.71
N ALA A 91 -4.12 6.51 -11.18
CA ALA A 91 -4.69 6.35 -12.51
C ALA A 91 -3.69 6.68 -13.63
N ARG A 92 -2.66 7.49 -13.33
CA ARG A 92 -1.58 7.82 -14.26
C ARG A 92 -0.49 6.76 -14.32
N ILE A 93 -0.48 5.80 -13.39
CA ILE A 93 0.56 4.77 -13.33
C ILE A 93 0.23 3.66 -14.33
N VAL A 94 0.96 3.62 -15.44
CA VAL A 94 0.68 2.64 -16.51
C VAL A 94 1.53 1.38 -16.38
N ARG A 95 2.71 1.48 -15.76
CA ARG A 95 3.58 0.33 -15.51
C ARG A 95 4.61 0.60 -14.41
N ALA A 96 5.19 -0.48 -13.90
CA ALA A 96 6.31 -0.43 -12.98
C ALA A 96 7.41 -1.43 -13.38
N LEU A 97 8.66 -1.06 -13.11
CA LEU A 97 9.84 -1.87 -13.32
C LEU A 97 10.58 -2.06 -12.00
N VAL A 98 11.20 -3.23 -11.84
CA VAL A 98 12.18 -3.52 -10.80
C VAL A 98 13.57 -3.51 -11.42
N ILE A 99 14.40 -2.59 -10.95
CA ILE A 99 15.78 -2.41 -11.37
C ILE A 99 16.67 -3.16 -10.38
N ARG A 100 17.37 -4.19 -10.87
CA ARG A 100 18.31 -4.99 -10.07
C ARG A 100 19.74 -4.47 -10.25
N GLY A 101 20.59 -4.62 -9.23
CA GLY A 101 21.98 -4.13 -9.26
C GLY A 101 22.88 -4.73 -10.36
N ASN A 102 22.43 -5.81 -11.03
CA ASN A 102 23.10 -6.41 -12.18
C ASN A 102 22.71 -5.78 -13.53
N GLY A 103 21.90 -4.71 -13.53
CA GLY A 103 21.50 -3.98 -14.74
C GLY A 103 20.28 -4.56 -15.46
N PHE A 104 19.62 -5.57 -14.89
CA PHE A 104 18.37 -6.09 -15.44
C PHE A 104 17.16 -5.32 -14.90
N ASN A 105 16.26 -4.98 -15.83
CA ASN A 105 14.98 -4.36 -15.54
C ASN A 105 13.89 -5.39 -15.76
N VAL A 106 13.16 -5.74 -14.71
CA VAL A 106 12.08 -6.72 -14.75
C VAL A 106 10.75 -5.98 -14.63
N VAL A 107 9.74 -6.36 -15.42
CA VAL A 107 8.40 -5.81 -15.25
C VAL A 107 7.86 -6.24 -13.89
N LEU A 108 7.29 -5.31 -13.13
CA LEU A 108 6.68 -5.61 -11.86
C LEU A 108 5.32 -6.30 -12.10
N ASP A 109 5.25 -7.60 -11.82
CA ASP A 109 4.03 -8.40 -11.82
C ASP A 109 3.79 -9.05 -10.44
N ASP A 110 2.70 -9.81 -10.32
CA ASP A 110 2.32 -10.46 -9.06
C ASP A 110 3.32 -11.54 -8.63
N ASP A 111 4.05 -12.18 -9.56
CA ASP A 111 5.11 -13.14 -9.22
C ASP A 111 6.29 -12.40 -8.58
N VAL A 112 6.72 -11.28 -9.17
CA VAL A 112 7.80 -10.45 -8.63
C VAL A 112 7.46 -9.94 -7.22
N VAL A 113 6.24 -9.47 -6.99
CA VAL A 113 5.81 -9.00 -5.64
C VAL A 113 5.73 -10.17 -4.65
N ARG A 114 5.32 -11.37 -5.09
CA ARG A 114 5.27 -12.56 -4.22
C ARG A 114 6.66 -12.98 -3.73
N GLU A 115 7.66 -12.91 -4.60
CA GLU A 115 9.05 -13.28 -4.30
C GLU A 115 9.82 -12.22 -3.49
N MET A 116 9.27 -11.02 -3.31
CA MET A 116 9.90 -9.99 -2.45
C MET A 116 9.93 -10.42 -0.98
N ALA A 117 11.05 -10.14 -0.30
CA ALA A 117 11.16 -10.41 1.13
C ALA A 117 10.19 -9.53 1.95
N GLU A 118 9.66 -10.09 3.04
CA GLU A 118 8.90 -9.30 4.02
C GLU A 118 9.78 -8.21 4.63
N GLY A 119 9.28 -6.97 4.70
CA GLY A 119 10.05 -5.83 5.21
C GLY A 119 11.15 -5.36 4.26
N GLN A 120 11.11 -5.72 2.97
CA GLN A 120 12.10 -5.29 1.99
C GLN A 120 12.13 -3.75 1.85
N ASP A 121 13.33 -3.19 1.97
CA ASP A 121 13.61 -1.79 1.65
C ASP A 121 13.78 -1.62 0.14
N MET A 122 13.21 -0.54 -0.39
CA MET A 122 13.37 -0.15 -1.79
C MET A 122 13.27 1.36 -1.97
N THR A 123 13.81 1.84 -3.08
CA THR A 123 13.64 3.23 -3.51
C THR A 123 12.81 3.26 -4.79
N VAL A 124 11.95 4.26 -4.96
CA VAL A 124 11.13 4.43 -6.16
C VAL A 124 11.43 5.75 -6.86
N GLU A 125 11.52 5.71 -8.18
CA GLU A 125 11.52 6.88 -9.07
C GLU A 125 10.28 6.85 -9.95
N PHE A 126 9.74 8.03 -10.26
CA PHE A 126 8.64 8.19 -11.22
C PHE A 126 9.18 8.88 -12.48
N SER A 127 8.74 8.47 -13.67
CA SER A 127 9.14 9.13 -14.93
C SER A 127 7.94 9.25 -15.86
N GLU A 128 7.79 10.41 -16.50
CA GLU A 128 6.73 10.61 -17.49
C GLU A 128 7.08 9.79 -18.72
N LEU A 129 6.09 9.07 -19.22
CA LEU A 129 6.12 8.47 -20.53
C LEU A 129 5.69 9.54 -21.51
N GLU A 130 6.59 9.93 -22.41
CA GLU A 130 6.21 10.73 -23.55
C GLU A 130 5.22 9.93 -24.38
N ASP A 131 4.01 10.47 -24.55
CA ASP A 131 3.06 9.95 -25.50
C ASP A 131 3.69 10.15 -26.88
N SER A 132 4.19 9.07 -27.49
CA SER A 132 4.64 9.07 -28.88
C SER A 132 3.43 9.11 -29.82
N GLY A 133 2.47 10.00 -29.52
CA GLY A 133 1.35 10.37 -30.36
C GLY A 133 1.87 11.20 -31.51
N GLN A 134 1.85 10.61 -32.70
CA GLN A 134 2.16 11.18 -34.00
C GLN A 134 1.94 12.70 -34.06
N SER A 135 3.01 13.46 -34.24
CA SER A 135 2.96 14.87 -34.64
C SER A 135 2.45 14.98 -36.08
N GLY A 136 1.15 14.78 -36.29
CA GLY A 136 0.44 15.36 -37.42
C GLY A 136 0.29 16.84 -37.12
N MET A 137 1.11 17.67 -37.75
CA MET A 137 0.95 19.12 -37.71
C MET A 137 -0.38 19.50 -38.38
N ASP A 138 -1.44 19.70 -37.61
CA ASP A 138 -2.53 20.58 -38.00
C ASP A 138 -2.40 21.87 -37.18
N LEU A 139 -1.96 22.91 -37.88
CA LEU A 139 -1.94 24.29 -37.40
C LEU A 139 -3.40 24.79 -37.35
N ASP A 140 -3.78 25.41 -36.22
CA ASP A 140 -5.06 26.10 -35.92
C ASP A 140 -6.12 25.35 -35.08
N ASP A 141 -5.79 24.99 -33.82
CA ASP A 141 -6.82 24.85 -32.78
C ASP A 141 -6.40 25.52 -31.45
N PRO A 142 -7.05 26.61 -31.00
CA PRO A 142 -6.76 27.27 -29.73
C PRO A 142 -7.42 26.54 -28.56
N LYS A 143 -7.10 25.25 -28.36
CA LYS A 143 -7.25 24.56 -27.08
C LYS A 143 -6.44 23.28 -27.07
N SER A 144 -5.13 23.37 -26.82
CA SER A 144 -4.38 22.16 -26.47
C SER A 144 -5.07 21.50 -25.27
N PRO A 145 -5.58 20.26 -25.39
CA PRO A 145 -5.95 19.51 -24.20
C PRO A 145 -4.70 19.38 -23.35
N VAL A 146 -4.83 19.58 -22.04
CA VAL A 146 -3.74 19.26 -21.11
C VAL A 146 -3.53 17.76 -21.24
N THR A 147 -2.52 17.35 -22.00
CA THR A 147 -2.11 15.95 -22.11
C THR A 147 -1.59 15.56 -20.74
N VAL A 148 -2.35 14.74 -20.02
CA VAL A 148 -1.91 14.20 -18.74
C VAL A 148 -0.94 13.07 -19.05
N SER A 149 0.36 13.30 -18.83
CA SER A 149 1.39 12.30 -19.13
C SER A 149 1.22 11.05 -18.26
N ASP A 150 1.32 9.89 -18.89
CA ASP A 150 1.41 8.60 -18.22
C ASP A 150 2.71 8.49 -17.42
N ILE A 151 2.72 7.66 -16.38
CA ILE A 151 3.83 7.52 -15.45
C ILE A 151 4.31 6.07 -15.39
N GLU A 152 5.62 5.90 -15.51
CA GLU A 152 6.33 4.66 -15.15
C GLU A 152 6.95 4.80 -13.76
N MET A 153 6.79 3.76 -12.93
CA MET A 153 7.55 3.62 -11.67
C MET A 153 8.79 2.74 -11.88
N ARG A 154 9.89 3.10 -11.22
CA ARG A 154 11.11 2.27 -11.16
C ARG A 154 11.50 2.02 -9.72
N PHE A 155 11.39 0.77 -9.30
CA PHE A 155 11.78 0.28 -7.98
C PHE A 155 13.23 -0.20 -8.02
N PHE A 156 14.05 0.31 -7.12
CA PHE A 156 15.44 -0.08 -6.94
C PHE A 156 15.55 -0.89 -5.65
N LEU A 157 16.04 -2.12 -5.79
CA LEU A 157 16.27 -3.10 -4.73
C LEU A 157 17.76 -3.31 -4.48
#